data_AF-A0A8T7JT72-F1
#
_entry.id   AF-A0A8T7JT72-F1
#
_cell.length_a   1.000
_cell.length_b   1.000
_cell.length_c   1.000
_cell.angle_alpha   90.00
_cell.angle_beta   90.00
_cell.angle_gamma   90.00
#
_symmetry.space_group_name_H-M   'P 1'
#
loop_
_entity.id
_entity.type
_entity.pdbx_description
1 polymer ?
#
loop_
_entity_poly.entity_id
_entity_poly.type
_entity_poly.pdbx_seq_one_letter_code
_entity_poly.pdbx_strand_id
1 'polypeptide(L)'
;ETFRLAALKDVEVVAAPTMILEKWEGELGFKERAAENRMNVIVASKSDSGIYAITEDFTLWTEWKNRPFDGNINYPVTTMARGDGLTIAEIHPAACVNKMVSQKTDVLHGRPWKLTEPLVSGKW
;
A
#
# COMPACT_ATOMS: atom_id res chain seq x y z
N GLU A 1 4.64 -11.63 -1.14
CA GLU A 1 5.00 -11.68 0.29
C GLU A 1 5.89 -10.55 0.82
N THR A 2 6.86 -10.01 0.06
CA THR A 2 7.80 -8.98 0.58
C THR A 2 7.15 -7.82 1.34
N PHE A 3 6.15 -7.16 0.75
CA PHE A 3 5.43 -6.04 1.39
C PHE A 3 4.67 -6.45 2.64
N ARG A 4 4.12 -7.67 2.66
CA ARG A 4 3.40 -8.20 3.84
C ARG A 4 4.36 -8.44 5.00
N LEU A 5 5.52 -9.05 4.73
CA LEU A 5 6.54 -9.26 5.74
C LEU A 5 7.08 -7.93 6.28
N ALA A 6 7.24 -6.92 5.42
CA ALA A 6 7.61 -5.57 5.84
C ALA A 6 6.54 -4.94 6.73
N ALA A 7 5.26 -5.09 6.39
CA ALA A 7 4.15 -4.55 7.18
C ALA A 7 4.10 -5.14 8.59
N LEU A 8 4.39 -6.44 8.73
CA LEU A 8 4.50 -7.12 10.03
C LEU A 8 5.70 -6.65 10.88
N LYS A 9 6.60 -5.87 10.30
CA LYS A 9 7.73 -5.22 10.98
C LYS A 9 7.50 -3.72 11.14
N ASP A 10 6.24 -3.28 11.04
CA ASP A 10 5.83 -1.88 11.15
C ASP A 10 6.50 -0.94 10.14
N VAL A 11 6.89 -1.46 8.98
CA VAL A 11 7.42 -0.62 7.90
C VAL A 11 6.29 0.27 7.36
N GLU A 12 6.52 1.59 7.41
CA GLU A 12 5.58 2.61 6.96
C GLU A 12 5.80 3.04 5.50
N VAL A 13 7.04 2.91 5.02
CA VAL A 13 7.47 3.33 3.69
C VAL A 13 8.37 2.26 3.07
N VAL A 14 8.05 1.84 1.86
CA VAL A 14 8.89 0.95 1.05
C VAL A 14 9.41 1.72 -0.17
N ALA A 15 10.73 1.85 -0.28
CA ALA A 15 11.39 2.24 -1.52
C ALA A 15 11.73 0.97 -2.32
N ALA A 16 11.14 0.83 -3.50
CA ALA A 16 11.25 -0.32 -4.37
C ALA A 16 11.90 0.08 -5.70
N PRO A 17 13.24 0.10 -5.77
CA PRO A 17 13.93 0.11 -7.05
C PRO A 17 13.70 -1.23 -7.74
N THR A 18 13.02 -1.23 -8.88
CA THR A 18 12.62 -2.46 -9.56
C THR A 18 12.59 -2.26 -11.08
N MET A 19 12.53 -3.37 -11.80
CA MET A 19 12.14 -3.39 -13.20
C MET A 19 10.67 -3.81 -13.26
N ILE A 20 9.84 -2.93 -13.81
CA ILE A 20 8.44 -3.28 -14.11
C ILE A 20 8.45 -4.05 -15.43
N LEU A 21 7.88 -5.25 -15.42
CA LEU A 21 7.86 -6.16 -16.56
C LEU A 21 6.53 -6.06 -17.30
N GLU A 22 5.44 -5.82 -16.58
CA GLU A 22 4.10 -5.74 -17.14
C GLU A 22 3.35 -4.51 -16.64
N LYS A 23 2.50 -3.95 -17.51
CA LYS A 23 1.74 -2.72 -17.24
C LYS A 23 0.87 -2.81 -15.98
N TRP A 24 0.31 -4.00 -15.72
CA TRP A 24 -0.59 -4.23 -14.59
C TRP A 24 0.09 -3.99 -13.24
N GLU A 25 1.41 -4.17 -13.13
CA GLU A 25 2.15 -3.97 -11.89
C GLU A 25 2.06 -2.51 -11.44
N GLY A 26 2.21 -1.56 -12.38
CA GLY A 26 2.07 -0.13 -12.15
C GLY A 26 0.62 0.34 -11.96
N GLU A 27 -0.31 -0.20 -12.76
CA GLU A 27 -1.72 0.21 -12.75
C GLU A 27 -2.49 -0.31 -11.53
N LEU A 28 -2.20 -1.55 -11.11
CA LEU A 28 -2.95 -2.24 -10.06
C LEU A 28 -2.02 -2.81 -8.97
N GLY A 29 -0.94 -3.48 -9.36
CA GLY A 29 -0.10 -4.26 -8.45
C GLY A 29 0.41 -3.46 -7.24
N PHE A 30 1.19 -2.39 -7.47
CA PHE A 30 1.75 -1.59 -6.38
C PHE A 30 0.69 -0.83 -5.58
N LYS A 31 -0.38 -0.39 -6.25
CA LYS A 31 -1.54 0.23 -5.61
C LYS A 31 -2.19 -0.72 -4.60
N GLU A 32 -2.40 -1.98 -4.99
CA GLU A 32 -2.91 -3.03 -4.11
C GLU A 32 -1.95 -3.36 -2.97
N ARG A 33 -0.63 -3.43 -3.23
CA ARG A 33 0.37 -3.67 -2.17
C ARG A 33 0.35 -2.58 -1.10
N ALA A 34 0.25 -1.32 -1.51
CA ALA A 34 0.11 -0.19 -0.61
C ALA A 34 -1.19 -0.27 0.20
N ALA A 35 -2.32 -0.54 -0.45
CA ALA A 35 -3.63 -0.61 0.20
C ALA A 35 -3.79 -1.80 1.16
N GLU A 36 -3.38 -3.02 0.74
CA GLU A 36 -3.59 -4.25 1.52
C GLU A 36 -2.73 -4.31 2.80
N ASN A 37 -1.54 -3.69 2.74
CA ASN A 37 -0.57 -3.69 3.85
C ASN A 37 -0.59 -2.35 4.60
N ARG A 38 -1.30 -1.38 4.02
CA ARG A 38 -1.48 -0.02 4.50
C ARG A 38 -0.14 0.62 4.85
N MET A 39 0.66 0.80 3.79
CA MET A 39 1.99 1.39 3.79
C MET A 39 2.17 2.26 2.55
N ASN A 40 3.07 3.23 2.62
CA ASN A 40 3.46 4.04 1.47
C ASN A 40 4.44 3.24 0.60
N VAL A 41 4.26 3.27 -0.71
CA VAL A 41 5.13 2.55 -1.65
C VAL A 41 5.68 3.54 -2.67
N ILE A 42 7.00 3.56 -2.83
CA ILE A 42 7.71 4.40 -3.79
C ILE A 42 8.41 3.45 -4.76
N VAL A 43 7.98 3.45 -6.01
CA VAL A 43 8.50 2.59 -7.06
C VAL A 43 9.35 3.41 -8.00
N ALA A 44 10.62 3.02 -8.14
CA ALA A 44 11.54 3.60 -9.10
C ALA A 44 11.91 2.54 -10.13
N SER A 45 11.57 2.78 -11.39
CA SER A 45 11.86 1.93 -12.53
C SER A 45 12.24 2.79 -13.73
N LYS A 46 12.87 2.16 -14.74
CA LYS A 46 13.35 2.84 -15.95
C LYS A 46 12.22 3.40 -16.82
N SER A 47 11.08 2.72 -16.90
CA SER A 47 9.95 3.11 -17.75
C SER A 47 8.83 3.78 -16.95
N ASP A 48 8.41 3.15 -15.86
CA ASP A 48 7.20 3.51 -15.13
C ASP A 48 7.50 3.60 -13.64
N SER A 49 7.61 4.81 -13.12
CA SER A 49 7.81 5.06 -11.69
C SER A 49 6.55 5.66 -11.07
N GLY A 50 6.35 5.45 -9.77
CA GLY A 50 5.14 5.91 -9.08
C GLY A 50 5.31 6.01 -7.58
N ILE A 51 4.65 7.00 -6.99
CA ILE A 51 4.51 7.17 -5.55
C ILE A 51 3.06 6.87 -5.17
N TYR A 52 2.87 5.90 -4.29
CA TYR A 52 1.58 5.42 -3.81
C TYR A 52 1.45 5.77 -2.33
N ALA A 53 0.84 6.92 -2.05
CA ALA A 53 0.69 7.49 -0.71
C ALA A 53 -0.64 7.09 -0.07
N ILE A 54 -0.60 6.42 1.08
CA ILE A 54 -1.81 6.19 1.87
C ILE A 54 -2.18 7.45 2.66
N THR A 55 -3.46 7.60 3.00
CA THR A 55 -3.96 8.78 3.72
C THR A 55 -4.68 8.37 5.01
N GLU A 56 -4.97 9.35 5.88
CA GLU A 56 -5.76 9.14 7.10
C GLU A 56 -7.27 8.99 6.85
N ASP A 57 -7.76 9.43 5.67
CA ASP A 57 -9.15 9.33 5.24
C ASP A 57 -9.40 8.01 4.51
N PHE A 58 -9.44 6.93 5.30
CA PHE A 58 -9.54 5.57 4.76
C PHE A 58 -10.45 4.62 5.56
N THR A 59 -11.12 5.10 6.63
CA THR A 59 -12.07 4.27 7.40
C THR A 59 -13.51 4.71 7.14
N LEU A 60 -14.45 3.78 7.29
CA LEU A 60 -15.88 4.12 7.31
C LEU A 60 -16.37 4.69 8.66
N TRP A 61 -15.48 4.90 9.63
CA TRP A 61 -15.86 5.19 11.03
C TRP A 61 -15.28 6.47 11.61
N THR A 62 -14.25 7.02 10.97
CA THR A 62 -13.67 8.32 11.31
C THR A 62 -14.26 9.37 10.38
N GLU A 63 -14.35 10.60 10.87
CA GLU A 63 -14.62 11.74 10.00
C GLU A 63 -13.51 11.86 8.95
N TRP A 64 -13.90 12.17 7.72
CA TRP A 64 -12.98 12.38 6.61
C TRP A 64 -12.62 13.85 6.56
N LYS A 65 -11.33 14.15 6.77
CA LYS A 65 -10.86 15.53 6.98
C LYS A 65 -10.43 16.22 5.70
N ASN A 66 -9.82 15.48 4.78
CA ASN A 66 -9.12 16.04 3.62
C ASN A 66 -9.88 15.81 2.31
N ARG A 67 -10.88 14.93 2.27
CA ARG A 67 -11.72 14.69 1.08
C ARG A 67 -13.14 14.20 1.43
N PRO A 68 -14.14 14.45 0.57
CA PRO A 68 -15.44 13.80 0.70
C PRO A 68 -15.36 12.30 0.42
N PHE A 69 -16.26 11.52 1.00
CA PHE A 69 -16.40 10.10 0.68
C PHE A 69 -16.93 9.93 -0.75
N ASP A 70 -16.16 9.23 -1.58
CA ASP A 70 -16.43 9.00 -3.01
C ASP A 70 -16.61 7.50 -3.36
N GLY A 71 -16.76 6.65 -2.34
CA GLY A 71 -16.85 5.20 -2.50
C GLY A 71 -15.49 4.48 -2.52
N ASN A 72 -14.37 5.18 -2.69
CA ASN A 72 -13.05 4.59 -2.54
C ASN A 72 -12.64 4.65 -1.07
N ILE A 73 -12.49 3.49 -0.42
CA ILE A 73 -12.16 3.43 1.00
C ILE A 73 -10.65 3.54 1.25
N ASN A 74 -9.80 2.74 0.60
CA ASN A 74 -8.40 2.59 1.03
C ASN A 74 -7.35 2.72 -0.08
N TYR A 75 -7.72 3.14 -1.30
CA TYR A 75 -6.71 3.29 -2.34
C TYR A 75 -5.76 4.45 -2.04
N PRO A 76 -4.45 4.25 -2.28
CA PRO A 76 -3.48 5.31 -2.13
C PRO A 76 -3.70 6.39 -3.18
N VAL A 77 -3.39 7.62 -2.80
CA VAL A 77 -3.17 8.71 -3.75
C VAL A 77 -1.93 8.37 -4.56
N THR A 78 -2.08 8.30 -5.89
CA THR A 78 -1.03 7.82 -6.79
C THR A 78 -0.49 8.99 -7.61
N THR A 79 0.83 9.20 -7.55
CA THR A 79 1.55 10.15 -8.39
C THR A 79 2.49 9.39 -9.31
N MET A 80 2.14 9.31 -10.60
CA MET A 80 2.98 8.67 -11.61
C MET A 80 4.05 9.62 -12.11
N ALA A 81 5.24 9.08 -12.38
CA ALA A 81 6.31 9.84 -13.01
C ALA A 81 5.94 10.23 -14.44
N ARG A 82 6.40 11.41 -14.87
CA ARG A 82 6.08 12.00 -16.18
C ARG A 82 7.24 11.93 -17.19
N GLY A 83 8.35 11.31 -16.81
CA GLY A 83 9.54 11.13 -17.67
C GLY A 83 10.51 12.32 -17.69
N ASP A 84 10.34 13.30 -16.80
CA ASP A 84 11.20 14.48 -16.61
C ASP A 84 12.38 14.24 -15.64
N GLY A 85 12.57 13.00 -15.20
CA GLY A 85 13.72 12.56 -14.41
C GLY A 85 13.57 12.71 -12.89
N LEU A 86 12.59 13.47 -12.40
CA LEU A 86 12.31 13.60 -10.97
C LEU A 86 10.80 13.71 -10.73
N THR A 87 10.30 12.92 -9.79
CA THR A 87 8.90 12.99 -9.36
C THR A 87 8.86 13.16 -7.85
N ILE A 88 8.11 14.16 -7.39
CA ILE A 88 7.96 14.52 -5.99
C ILE A 88 6.47 14.44 -5.65
N ALA A 89 6.16 13.81 -4.53
CA ALA A 89 4.82 13.79 -3.95
C ALA A 89 4.91 13.76 -2.43
N GLU A 90 3.86 14.23 -1.78
CA GLU A 90 3.69 14.09 -0.33
C GLU A 90 3.28 12.65 0.01
N ILE A 91 3.82 12.14 1.12
CA ILE A 91 3.47 10.82 1.69
C ILE A 91 3.19 10.98 3.18
N HIS A 92 2.45 10.04 3.77
CA HIS A 92 2.02 10.13 5.16
C HIS A 92 2.41 8.87 5.95
N PRO A 93 3.66 8.72 6.41
CA PRO A 93 4.10 7.56 7.18
C PRO A 93 3.28 7.35 8.46
N ALA A 94 2.96 8.44 9.18
CA ALA A 94 2.12 8.38 10.37
C ALA A 94 0.71 7.81 10.11
N ALA A 95 0.20 7.92 8.88
CA ALA A 95 -1.06 7.31 8.52
C ALA A 95 -1.01 5.78 8.53
N CYS A 96 0.17 5.15 8.58
CA CYS A 96 0.34 3.68 8.60
C CYS A 96 -0.03 3.03 9.94
N VAL A 97 -0.10 3.79 11.03
CA VAL A 97 -0.27 3.28 12.40
C VAL A 97 -1.65 2.64 12.61
N ASN A 98 -2.70 3.30 12.14
CA ASN A 98 -4.02 2.68 12.14
C ASN A 98 -3.98 1.55 11.09
N LYS A 99 -4.66 0.42 11.28
CA LYS A 99 -4.82 -0.64 10.27
C LYS A 99 -6.29 -1.08 10.10
N MET A 100 -7.19 -0.43 10.84
CA MET A 100 -8.61 -0.73 10.89
C MET A 100 -9.35 0.00 9.77
N VAL A 101 -9.80 -0.73 8.74
CA VAL A 101 -10.53 -0.16 7.59
C VAL A 101 -12.04 -0.09 7.86
N SER A 102 -12.60 -1.13 8.47
CA SER A 102 -14.03 -1.20 8.83
C SER A 102 -14.23 -1.99 10.14
N GLN A 103 -15.48 -2.20 10.55
CA GLN A 103 -15.77 -2.89 11.81
C GLN A 103 -15.24 -4.33 11.72
N LYS A 104 -14.32 -4.68 12.63
CA LYS A 104 -13.63 -5.99 12.66
C LYS A 104 -12.74 -6.29 11.45
N THR A 105 -12.37 -5.28 10.66
CA THR A 105 -11.44 -5.46 9.52
C THR A 105 -10.14 -4.69 9.78
N ASP A 106 -9.20 -5.35 10.45
CA ASP A 106 -7.79 -4.97 10.46
C ASP A 106 -7.10 -5.63 9.25
N VAL A 107 -6.51 -4.84 8.35
CA VAL A 107 -5.90 -5.38 7.12
C VAL A 107 -4.61 -6.15 7.36
N LEU A 108 -4.05 -6.11 8.56
CA LEU A 108 -2.89 -6.88 8.97
C LEU A 108 -3.28 -7.95 10.00
N HIS A 109 -3.79 -7.56 11.17
CA HIS A 109 -4.12 -8.50 12.25
C HIS A 109 -5.37 -9.33 12.01
N GLY A 110 -6.29 -8.88 11.14
CA GLY A 110 -7.50 -9.61 10.80
C GLY A 110 -7.26 -10.82 9.88
N ARG A 111 -6.02 -11.01 9.40
CA ARG A 111 -5.66 -12.12 8.52
C ARG A 111 -5.66 -13.45 9.31
N PRO A 112 -6.12 -14.57 8.72
CA PRO A 112 -6.15 -15.86 9.39
C PRO A 112 -4.78 -16.52 9.39
N TRP A 113 -3.83 -15.97 10.16
CA TRP A 113 -2.41 -16.39 10.17
C TRP A 113 -2.19 -17.89 10.38
N LYS A 114 -3.02 -18.53 11.19
CA LYS A 114 -3.00 -19.99 11.39
C LYS A 114 -3.18 -20.82 10.11
N LEU A 115 -3.81 -20.24 9.08
CA LEU A 115 -4.03 -20.90 7.79
C LEU A 115 -2.90 -20.59 6.78
N THR A 116 -1.94 -19.73 7.15
CA THR A 116 -0.84 -19.32 6.27
C THR A 116 0.42 -20.16 6.45
N GLU A 117 0.43 -21.11 7.40
CA GLU A 117 1.55 -22.00 7.69
C GLU A 117 2.10 -22.77 6.46
N PRO A 118 1.28 -23.24 5.50
CA PRO A 118 1.82 -23.88 4.29
C PRO A 118 2.71 -22.97 3.44
N LEU A 119 2.48 -21.66 3.45
CA LEU A 119 3.25 -20.68 2.67
C LEU A 119 4.70 -20.53 3.17
N VAL A 120 4.97 -20.92 4.41
CA VAL A 120 6.29 -20.78 5.06
C VAL A 120 6.95 -22.12 5.37
N SER A 121 6.18 -23.21 5.45
CA SER A 121 6.71 -24.53 5.80
C SER A 121 7.27 -25.32 4.61
N GLY A 122 6.94 -24.93 3.37
CA GLY A 122 7.37 -25.63 2.15
C GLY A 122 6.82 -27.05 2.02
N LYS A 123 5.91 -27.45 2.94
CA LYS A 123 5.23 -28.74 2.92
C LYS A 123 3.91 -28.56 2.20
N TRP A 124 3.89 -29.00 0.94
CA TRP A 124 2.68 -29.15 0.14
C TRP A 124 2.13 -30.57 0.31
#